data_AF-A0A2M7HUG8-F1
#
_entry.id   AF-A0A2M7HUG8-F1
#
_cell.length_a   1.000
_cell.length_b   1.000
_cell.length_c   1.000
_cell.angle_alpha   90.00
_cell.angle_beta   90.00
_cell.angle_gamma   90.00
#
_symmetry.space_group_name_H-M   'P 1'
#
loop_
_entity.id
_entity.type
_entity.pdbx_description
1 polymer ?
#
loop_
_entity_poly.entity_id
_entity_poly.type
_entity_poly.pdbx_seq_one_letter_code
_entity_poly.pdbx_strand_id
1 'polypeptide(L)'
;MNTVDYSTYSVEELLDVRSHISSDSPNYQALIAELDIRKDKIDEYSQQQEQQAFSIAENRVKIIGYFQLTAAVVVLFMLILLVIDGSATMLNSSIAIIAIALNAVAGYTAINEMYDKYWVSVLNQLIQVPSLAIGSVKTAYSGLGAIYLYIDWTNDVQFGFSASFSPGFSFLKFTGISPTQYIGVDILALIFLVALLTVSQVKGTASKQMHPTPNSGAAD
;
A
#
# COMPACT_ATOMS: atom_id res chain seq x y z
N MET A 1 -21.52 46.63 -13.94
CA MET A 1 -20.63 45.50 -13.61
C MET A 1 -21.46 44.24 -13.73
N ASN A 2 -21.05 43.29 -14.57
CA ASN A 2 -21.74 42.00 -14.65
C ASN A 2 -21.30 41.15 -13.45
N THR A 3 -22.21 40.96 -12.50
CA THR A 3 -22.06 39.97 -11.43
C THR A 3 -22.19 38.59 -12.06
N VAL A 4 -21.24 37.70 -11.76
CA VAL A 4 -21.30 36.30 -12.20
C VAL A 4 -22.47 35.62 -11.50
N ASP A 5 -23.27 34.90 -12.28
CA ASP A 5 -24.36 34.08 -11.75
C ASP A 5 -23.84 32.68 -11.43
N TYR A 6 -23.72 32.38 -10.14
CA TYR A 6 -23.25 31.09 -9.63
C TYR A 6 -24.37 30.04 -9.52
N SER A 7 -25.63 30.41 -9.79
CA SER A 7 -26.75 29.47 -9.68
C SER A 7 -26.71 28.36 -10.73
N THR A 8 -25.99 28.56 -11.84
CA THR A 8 -25.83 27.54 -12.87
C THR A 8 -24.65 26.61 -12.63
N TYR A 9 -23.79 26.90 -11.65
CA TYR A 9 -22.58 26.15 -11.37
C TYR A 9 -22.91 24.84 -10.65
N SER A 10 -22.18 23.79 -10.98
CA SER A 10 -22.14 22.56 -10.19
C SER A 10 -21.42 22.79 -8.86
N VAL A 11 -21.62 21.88 -7.90
CA VAL A 11 -20.93 21.95 -6.59
C VAL A 11 -19.41 21.91 -6.75
N GLU A 12 -18.91 21.12 -7.70
CA GLU A 12 -17.48 21.02 -8.01
C GLU A 12 -16.92 22.35 -8.51
N GLU A 13 -17.60 22.99 -9.48
CA GLU A 13 -17.21 24.29 -9.99
C GLU A 13 -17.30 25.39 -8.92
N LEU A 14 -18.28 25.34 -8.02
CA LEU A 14 -18.38 26.29 -6.89
C LEU A 14 -17.20 26.16 -5.92
N LEU A 15 -16.76 24.94 -5.64
CA LEU A 15 -15.61 24.67 -4.77
C LEU A 15 -14.28 25.03 -5.44
N ASP A 16 -14.17 24.81 -6.76
CA ASP A 16 -13.00 25.22 -7.55
C ASP A 16 -12.89 26.74 -7.66
N VAL A 17 -14.01 27.44 -7.91
CA VAL A 17 -14.00 28.91 -7.88
C VAL A 17 -13.65 29.42 -6.48
N ARG A 18 -14.15 28.78 -5.41
CA ARG A 18 -13.83 29.15 -4.03
C ARG A 18 -12.34 29.07 -3.72
N SER A 19 -11.62 28.09 -4.26
CA SER A 19 -10.18 27.91 -4.00
C SER A 19 -9.30 28.91 -4.75
N HIS A 20 -9.83 29.56 -5.79
CA HIS A 20 -9.08 30.47 -6.67
C HIS A 20 -9.55 31.94 -6.63
N ILE A 21 -10.77 32.22 -6.14
CA ILE A 21 -11.29 33.59 -6.06
C ILE A 21 -10.64 34.35 -4.90
N SER A 22 -10.26 35.59 -5.14
CA SER A 22 -9.76 36.49 -4.11
C SER A 22 -10.90 37.14 -3.34
N SER A 23 -10.68 37.45 -2.05
CA SER A 23 -11.68 38.05 -1.18
C SER A 23 -12.06 39.49 -1.55
N ASP A 24 -11.22 40.17 -2.35
CA ASP A 24 -11.44 41.50 -2.91
C ASP A 24 -12.18 41.47 -4.27
N SER A 25 -12.48 40.28 -4.80
CA SER A 25 -13.22 40.14 -6.04
C SER A 25 -14.66 40.68 -5.89
N PRO A 26 -15.17 41.45 -6.88
CA PRO A 26 -16.55 41.93 -6.86
C PRO A 26 -17.59 40.80 -6.89
N ASN A 27 -17.19 39.57 -7.25
CA ASN A 27 -18.05 38.40 -7.28
C ASN A 27 -17.91 37.51 -6.03
N TYR A 28 -17.06 37.87 -5.05
CA TYR A 28 -16.82 37.05 -3.86
C TYR A 28 -18.08 36.88 -3.02
N GLN A 29 -18.81 37.97 -2.76
CA GLN A 29 -20.04 37.94 -1.96
C GLN A 29 -21.15 37.10 -2.61
N ALA A 30 -21.26 37.17 -3.95
CA ALA A 30 -22.22 36.35 -4.69
C ALA A 30 -21.89 34.85 -4.59
N LEU A 31 -20.60 34.49 -4.61
CA LEU A 31 -20.16 33.10 -4.43
C LEU A 31 -20.46 32.61 -3.00
N ILE A 32 -20.14 33.40 -1.98
CA ILE A 32 -20.40 33.01 -0.58
C ILE A 32 -21.90 32.83 -0.33
N ALA A 33 -22.74 33.70 -0.86
CA ALA A 33 -24.19 33.57 -0.75
C ALA A 33 -24.69 32.27 -1.41
N GLU A 34 -24.19 31.93 -2.61
CA GLU A 34 -24.58 30.69 -3.28
C GLU A 34 -24.08 29.43 -2.55
N LEU A 35 -22.86 29.47 -1.99
CA LEU A 35 -22.32 28.40 -1.17
C LEU A 35 -23.15 28.19 0.11
N ASP A 36 -23.65 29.26 0.74
CA ASP A 36 -24.50 29.15 1.93
C ASP A 36 -25.90 28.61 1.59
N ILE A 37 -26.49 29.06 0.47
CA ILE A 37 -27.76 28.54 -0.06
C ILE A 37 -27.68 27.04 -0.33
N ARG A 38 -26.53 26.56 -0.81
CA ARG A 38 -26.31 25.15 -1.19
C ARG A 38 -25.54 24.33 -0.16
N LYS A 39 -25.42 24.83 1.08
CA LYS A 39 -24.61 24.19 2.12
C LYS A 39 -24.91 22.70 2.28
N ASP A 40 -26.17 22.32 2.35
CA ASP A 40 -26.57 20.90 2.50
C ASP A 40 -26.11 20.03 1.31
N LYS A 41 -26.16 20.57 0.07
CA LYS A 41 -25.67 19.86 -1.13
C LYS A 41 -24.15 19.77 -1.15
N ILE A 42 -23.44 20.76 -0.62
CA ILE A 42 -21.98 20.76 -0.50
C ILE A 42 -21.55 19.74 0.55
N ASP A 43 -22.26 19.67 1.68
CA ASP A 43 -22.03 18.69 2.73
C ASP A 43 -22.30 17.28 2.22
N GLU A 44 -23.40 17.06 1.48
CA GLU A 44 -23.70 15.78 0.83
C GLU A 44 -22.63 15.39 -0.20
N TYR A 45 -22.20 16.32 -1.06
CA TYR A 45 -21.14 16.10 -2.03
C TYR A 45 -19.81 15.75 -1.35
N SER A 46 -19.47 16.43 -0.25
CA SER A 46 -18.26 16.16 0.53
C SER A 46 -18.31 14.77 1.17
N GLN A 47 -19.46 14.37 1.73
CA GLN A 47 -19.67 13.03 2.27
C GLN A 47 -19.58 11.95 1.17
N GLN A 48 -20.15 12.21 -0.01
CA GLN A 48 -20.02 11.30 -1.15
C GLN A 48 -18.57 11.16 -1.61
N GLN A 49 -17.80 12.25 -1.66
CA GLN A 49 -16.38 12.19 -1.99
C GLN A 49 -15.57 11.39 -0.95
N GLU A 50 -15.83 11.57 0.35
CA GLU A 50 -15.17 10.79 1.40
C GLU A 50 -15.49 9.30 1.29
N GLN A 51 -16.77 8.95 1.04
CA GLN A 51 -17.18 7.56 0.83
C GLN A 51 -16.53 6.94 -0.42
N GLN A 52 -16.43 7.69 -1.52
CA GLN A 52 -15.75 7.22 -2.73
C GLN A 52 -14.25 7.02 -2.49
N ALA A 53 -13.58 7.98 -1.85
CA ALA A 53 -12.17 7.87 -1.49
C ALA A 53 -11.91 6.65 -0.59
N PHE A 54 -12.81 6.40 0.35
CA PHE A 54 -12.76 5.24 1.23
C PHE A 54 -12.95 3.92 0.47
N SER A 55 -13.93 3.84 -0.43
CA SER A 55 -14.15 2.66 -1.28
C SER A 55 -12.96 2.36 -2.19
N ILE A 56 -12.34 3.40 -2.76
CA ILE A 56 -11.11 3.28 -3.56
C ILE A 56 -9.97 2.73 -2.71
N ALA A 57 -9.81 3.23 -1.49
CA ALA A 57 -8.78 2.78 -0.56
C ALA A 57 -8.96 1.29 -0.20
N GLU A 58 -10.18 0.85 0.14
CA GLU A 58 -10.49 -0.55 0.41
C GLU A 58 -10.19 -1.47 -0.79
N ASN A 59 -10.60 -1.04 -1.99
CA ASN A 59 -10.34 -1.81 -3.20
C ASN A 59 -8.84 -1.99 -3.46
N ARG A 60 -8.01 -0.98 -3.16
CA ARG A 60 -6.54 -1.12 -3.26
C ARG A 60 -6.00 -2.20 -2.32
N VAL A 61 -6.48 -2.26 -1.08
CA VAL A 61 -6.05 -3.29 -0.13
C VAL A 61 -6.50 -4.67 -0.56
N LYS A 62 -7.71 -4.81 -1.08
CA LYS A 62 -8.20 -6.10 -1.63
C LYS A 62 -7.34 -6.57 -2.79
N ILE A 63 -6.98 -5.68 -3.72
CA ILE A 63 -6.07 -6.00 -4.83
C ILE A 63 -4.74 -6.54 -4.27
N ILE A 64 -4.13 -5.85 -3.30
CA ILE A 64 -2.89 -6.32 -2.66
C ILE A 64 -3.09 -7.69 -2.02
N GLY A 65 -4.23 -7.90 -1.35
CA GLY A 65 -4.57 -9.18 -0.76
C GLY A 65 -4.67 -10.32 -1.78
N TYR A 66 -5.25 -10.07 -2.96
CA TYR A 66 -5.27 -11.03 -4.06
C TYR A 66 -3.85 -11.35 -4.55
N PHE A 67 -3.01 -10.33 -4.75
CA PHE A 67 -1.60 -10.53 -5.11
C PHE A 67 -0.86 -11.42 -4.09
N GLN A 68 -1.12 -11.22 -2.80
CA GLN A 68 -0.52 -12.03 -1.73
C GLN A 68 -1.04 -13.47 -1.74
N LEU A 69 -2.35 -13.70 -1.90
CA LEU A 69 -2.89 -15.05 -2.05
C LEU A 69 -2.34 -15.76 -3.30
N THR A 70 -2.26 -15.06 -4.43
CA THR A 70 -1.68 -15.62 -5.65
C THR A 70 -0.21 -15.97 -5.44
N ALA A 71 0.57 -15.11 -4.76
CA ALA A 71 1.95 -15.41 -4.38
C ALA A 71 2.04 -16.70 -3.54
N ALA A 72 1.18 -16.86 -2.53
CA ALA A 72 1.16 -18.08 -1.71
C ALA A 72 0.93 -19.34 -2.56
N VAL A 73 -0.01 -19.29 -3.51
CA VAL A 73 -0.31 -20.42 -4.41
C VAL A 73 0.85 -20.72 -5.36
N VAL A 74 1.43 -19.69 -5.97
CA VAL A 74 2.55 -19.85 -6.92
C VAL A 74 3.79 -20.40 -6.22
N VAL A 75 4.13 -19.86 -5.04
CA VAL A 75 5.28 -20.32 -4.25
C VAL A 75 5.07 -21.74 -3.75
N LEU A 76 3.85 -22.10 -3.35
CA LEU A 76 3.50 -23.48 -2.99
C LEU A 76 3.71 -24.43 -4.18
N PHE A 77 3.25 -24.04 -5.37
CA PHE A 77 3.46 -24.84 -6.58
C PHE A 77 4.95 -25.01 -6.91
N MET A 78 5.74 -23.93 -6.82
CA MET A 78 7.19 -24.00 -7.01
C MET A 78 7.87 -24.91 -6.00
N LEU A 79 7.49 -24.85 -4.72
CA LEU A 79 8.01 -25.74 -3.69
C LEU A 79 7.70 -27.21 -4.00
N ILE A 80 6.49 -27.52 -4.46
CA ILE A 80 6.12 -28.88 -4.87
C ILE A 80 7.01 -29.36 -6.02
N LEU A 81 7.26 -28.52 -7.03
CA LEU A 81 8.16 -28.88 -8.14
C LEU A 81 9.59 -29.16 -7.66
N LEU A 82 10.14 -28.32 -6.78
CA LEU A 82 11.47 -28.53 -6.18
C LEU A 82 11.55 -29.82 -5.35
N VAL A 83 10.45 -30.24 -4.72
CA VAL A 83 10.40 -31.51 -3.99
C VAL A 83 10.36 -32.69 -4.95
N ILE A 84 9.62 -32.59 -6.06
CA ILE A 84 9.49 -33.65 -7.07
C ILE A 84 10.81 -33.85 -7.82
N ASP A 85 11.51 -32.77 -8.18
CA ASP A 85 12.78 -32.83 -8.92
C ASP A 85 14.00 -33.17 -8.02
N GLY A 86 13.80 -33.24 -6.70
CA GLY A 86 14.84 -33.56 -5.72
C GLY A 86 15.81 -32.43 -5.41
N SER A 87 15.57 -31.21 -5.88
CA SER A 87 16.42 -30.03 -5.64
C SER A 87 16.06 -29.26 -4.36
N ALA A 88 14.94 -29.59 -3.72
CA ALA A 88 14.51 -28.99 -2.46
C ALA A 88 15.50 -29.30 -1.31
N THR A 89 16.09 -28.24 -0.74
CA THR A 89 16.87 -28.33 0.49
C THR A 89 15.99 -28.04 1.71
N MET A 90 16.32 -28.61 2.87
CA MET A 90 15.56 -28.37 4.12
C MET A 90 15.44 -26.88 4.43
N LEU A 91 16.54 -26.11 4.26
CA LEU A 91 16.55 -24.67 4.52
C LEU A 91 15.60 -23.92 3.57
N ASN A 92 15.70 -24.14 2.26
CA ASN A 92 14.86 -23.44 1.29
C ASN A 92 13.38 -23.80 1.48
N SER A 93 13.07 -25.07 1.78
CA SER A 93 11.72 -25.53 2.06
C SER A 93 11.13 -24.88 3.31
N SER A 94 11.89 -24.80 4.41
CA SER A 94 11.42 -24.15 5.64
C SER A 94 11.09 -22.68 5.41
N ILE A 95 11.95 -21.96 4.69
CA ILE A 95 11.72 -20.54 4.44
C ILE A 95 10.56 -20.34 3.45
N ALA A 96 10.44 -21.19 2.42
CA ALA A 96 9.30 -21.18 1.51
C ALA A 96 7.97 -21.40 2.25
N ILE A 97 7.91 -22.35 3.19
CA ILE A 97 6.71 -22.59 4.01
C ILE A 97 6.34 -21.34 4.82
N ILE A 98 7.31 -20.67 5.44
CA ILE A 98 7.08 -19.42 6.18
C ILE A 98 6.55 -18.33 5.22
N ALA A 99 7.16 -18.17 4.06
CA ALA A 99 6.74 -17.20 3.05
C ALA A 99 5.32 -17.48 2.51
N ILE A 100 4.98 -18.75 2.28
CA ILE A 100 3.63 -19.18 1.88
C ILE A 100 2.63 -18.82 2.97
N ALA A 101 2.90 -19.19 4.23
CA ALA A 101 2.01 -18.90 5.34
C ALA A 101 1.81 -17.40 5.53
N LEU A 102 2.88 -16.61 5.46
CA LEU A 102 2.83 -15.16 5.63
C LEU A 102 2.01 -14.50 4.51
N ASN A 103 2.23 -14.87 3.25
CA ASN A 103 1.43 -14.38 2.12
C ASN A 103 -0.04 -14.83 2.21
N ALA A 104 -0.30 -16.07 2.60
CA ALA A 104 -1.66 -16.59 2.72
C ALA A 104 -2.45 -15.86 3.81
N VAL A 105 -1.87 -15.69 5.00
CA VAL A 105 -2.51 -14.97 6.11
C VAL A 105 -2.68 -13.49 5.76
N ALA A 106 -1.65 -12.84 5.24
CA ALA A 106 -1.71 -11.44 4.82
C ALA A 106 -2.77 -11.20 3.72
N GLY A 107 -2.85 -12.09 2.74
CA GLY A 107 -3.83 -12.00 1.67
C GLY A 107 -5.26 -12.22 2.16
N TYR A 108 -5.44 -13.22 3.01
CA TYR A 108 -6.74 -13.51 3.63
C TYR A 108 -7.22 -12.35 4.50
N THR A 109 -6.37 -11.77 5.36
CA THR A 109 -6.77 -10.66 6.22
C THR A 109 -7.08 -9.40 5.42
N ALA A 110 -6.32 -9.12 4.36
CA ALA A 110 -6.56 -7.97 3.47
C ALA A 110 -7.90 -8.08 2.71
N ILE A 111 -8.21 -9.25 2.13
CA ILE A 111 -9.45 -9.46 1.36
C ILE A 111 -10.69 -9.46 2.25
N ASN A 112 -10.60 -10.09 3.43
CA ASN A 112 -11.71 -10.13 4.39
C ASN A 112 -11.80 -8.88 5.27
N GLU A 113 -11.09 -7.81 4.92
CA GLU A 113 -11.25 -6.51 5.58
C GLU A 113 -10.98 -6.56 7.10
N MET A 114 -10.06 -7.42 7.54
CA MET A 114 -9.70 -7.55 8.95
C MET A 114 -8.71 -6.44 9.34
N TYR A 115 -9.24 -5.22 9.51
CA TYR A 115 -8.46 -3.99 9.68
C TYR A 115 -7.45 -4.02 10.84
N ASP A 116 -7.82 -4.68 11.94
CA ASP A 116 -6.97 -4.92 13.10
C ASP A 116 -5.74 -5.78 12.79
N LYS A 117 -5.77 -6.54 11.68
CA LYS A 117 -4.73 -7.47 11.25
C LYS A 117 -4.01 -7.04 9.97
N TYR A 118 -4.27 -5.82 9.47
CA TYR A 118 -3.54 -5.28 8.31
C TYR A 118 -2.04 -5.13 8.56
N TRP A 119 -1.62 -5.08 9.84
CA TRP A 119 -0.20 -5.12 10.20
C TRP A 119 0.51 -6.36 9.65
N VAL A 120 -0.18 -7.49 9.45
CA VAL A 120 0.41 -8.70 8.86
C VAL A 120 0.77 -8.47 7.40
N SER A 121 -0.11 -7.83 6.64
CA SER A 121 0.16 -7.44 5.25
C SER A 121 1.26 -6.40 5.16
N VAL A 122 1.30 -5.44 6.10
CA VAL A 122 2.38 -4.45 6.21
C VAL A 122 3.71 -5.12 6.50
N LEU A 123 3.77 -6.03 7.47
CA LEU A 123 4.98 -6.80 7.80
C LEU A 123 5.43 -7.63 6.61
N ASN A 124 4.50 -8.32 5.93
CA ASN A 124 4.81 -9.11 4.75
C ASN A 124 5.46 -8.26 3.63
N GLN A 125 4.94 -7.05 3.39
CA GLN A 125 5.55 -6.15 2.40
C GLN A 125 6.89 -5.58 2.88
N LEU A 126 7.05 -5.23 4.16
CA LEU A 126 8.31 -4.73 4.70
C LEU A 126 9.47 -5.73 4.51
N ILE A 127 9.22 -7.03 4.66
CA ILE A 127 10.24 -8.06 4.45
C ILE A 127 10.61 -8.17 2.95
N GLN A 128 9.70 -7.83 2.02
CA GLN A 128 9.97 -7.85 0.57
C GLN A 128 10.80 -6.65 0.09
N VAL A 129 10.79 -5.53 0.84
CA VAL A 129 11.48 -4.30 0.44
C VAL A 129 13.00 -4.52 0.23
N PRO A 130 13.77 -5.07 1.18
CA PRO A 130 15.21 -5.24 0.98
C PRO A 130 15.55 -6.46 0.12
N SER A 131 16.44 -6.26 -0.85
CA SER A 131 17.18 -7.34 -1.52
C SER A 131 18.66 -7.08 -1.42
N LEU A 132 19.44 -8.08 -1.01
CA LEU A 132 20.84 -7.91 -0.66
C LEU A 132 21.66 -9.06 -1.22
N ALA A 133 22.79 -8.75 -1.82
CA ALA A 133 23.88 -9.71 -2.01
C ALA A 133 25.15 -9.07 -1.46
N ILE A 134 25.61 -9.52 -0.29
CA ILE A 134 26.78 -8.95 0.38
C ILE A 134 27.68 -10.08 0.89
N GLY A 135 28.98 -9.99 0.59
CA GLY A 135 29.96 -10.99 0.95
C GLY A 135 29.55 -12.34 0.35
N SER A 136 29.32 -13.34 1.18
CA SER A 136 28.92 -14.69 0.77
C SER A 136 27.41 -14.95 0.84
N VAL A 137 26.58 -13.96 1.14
CA VAL A 137 25.14 -14.14 1.33
C VAL A 137 24.35 -13.36 0.30
N LYS A 138 23.39 -14.01 -0.35
CA LYS A 138 22.36 -13.38 -1.17
C LYS A 138 20.99 -13.70 -0.60
N THR A 139 20.19 -12.67 -0.36
CA THR A 139 18.82 -12.77 0.13
C THR A 139 17.90 -11.89 -0.69
N ALA A 140 16.77 -12.45 -1.11
CA ALA A 140 15.72 -11.72 -1.80
C ALA A 140 14.38 -12.37 -1.44
N TYR A 141 13.38 -11.53 -1.20
CA TYR A 141 12.01 -11.96 -1.03
C TYR A 141 11.14 -11.17 -2.00
N SER A 142 10.41 -11.85 -2.86
CA SER A 142 9.41 -11.21 -3.71
C SER A 142 8.16 -12.07 -3.75
N GLY A 143 6.97 -11.47 -3.61
CA GLY A 143 5.72 -12.22 -3.63
C GLY A 143 5.54 -13.00 -4.94
N LEU A 144 5.19 -12.28 -6.01
CA LEU A 144 5.16 -12.81 -7.38
C LEU A 144 6.36 -12.37 -8.21
N GLY A 145 6.99 -11.28 -7.82
CA GLY A 145 8.06 -10.63 -8.55
C GLY A 145 8.38 -9.31 -7.89
N ALA A 146 9.44 -8.68 -8.37
CA ALA A 146 9.97 -7.46 -7.78
C ALA A 146 10.44 -6.51 -8.88
N ILE A 147 10.36 -5.23 -8.54
CA ILE A 147 10.92 -4.13 -9.33
C ILE A 147 12.00 -3.51 -8.46
N TYR A 148 13.26 -3.87 -8.70
CA TYR A 148 14.39 -3.42 -7.90
C TYR A 148 15.00 -2.15 -8.47
N LEU A 149 15.21 -1.16 -7.61
CA LEU A 149 16.29 -0.18 -7.75
C LEU A 149 17.45 -0.65 -6.87
N TYR A 150 18.65 -0.74 -7.43
CA TYR A 150 19.80 -1.27 -6.70
C TYR A 150 21.09 -0.51 -6.99
N ILE A 151 22.01 -0.60 -6.04
CA ILE A 151 23.41 -0.22 -6.20
C ILE A 151 24.20 -1.53 -6.24
N ASP A 152 24.87 -1.78 -7.35
CA ASP A 152 25.80 -2.91 -7.53
C ASP A 152 27.24 -2.39 -7.43
N TRP A 153 28.12 -3.12 -6.77
CA TRP A 153 29.55 -2.79 -6.68
C TRP A 153 30.46 -4.01 -6.92
N THR A 154 29.98 -4.97 -7.71
CA THR A 154 30.71 -6.20 -8.03
C THR A 154 32.04 -5.92 -8.71
N ASN A 155 32.04 -5.01 -9.69
CA ASN A 155 33.24 -4.58 -10.42
C ASN A 155 33.47 -3.08 -10.25
N ASP A 156 32.41 -2.29 -10.50
CA ASP A 156 32.36 -0.84 -10.29
C ASP A 156 31.03 -0.48 -9.62
N VAL A 157 30.98 0.66 -8.91
CA VAL A 157 29.74 1.15 -8.32
C VAL A 157 28.81 1.64 -9.43
N GLN A 158 27.67 0.96 -9.58
CA GLN A 158 26.67 1.25 -10.59
C GLN A 158 25.27 1.32 -9.97
N PHE A 159 24.47 2.26 -10.46
CA PHE A 159 23.04 2.32 -10.14
C PHE A 159 22.27 1.57 -11.22
N GLY A 160 21.41 0.64 -10.80
CA GLY A 160 20.68 -0.24 -11.69
C GLY A 160 19.18 -0.28 -11.39
N PHE A 161 18.44 -0.71 -12.41
CA PHE A 161 17.02 -1.00 -12.33
C PHE A 161 16.77 -2.37 -12.97
N SER A 162 15.94 -3.18 -12.34
CA SER A 162 15.52 -4.47 -12.90
C SER A 162 14.09 -4.80 -12.49
N ALA A 163 13.32 -5.35 -13.42
CA ALA A 163 12.04 -5.99 -13.12
C ALA A 163 12.18 -7.50 -13.36
N SER A 164 11.77 -8.32 -12.40
CA SER A 164 11.85 -9.76 -12.52
C SER A 164 10.64 -10.45 -11.91
N PHE A 165 10.12 -11.46 -12.61
CA PHE A 165 9.18 -12.41 -12.03
C PHE A 165 9.97 -13.50 -11.30
N SER A 166 10.08 -13.38 -9.98
CA SER A 166 10.85 -14.30 -9.13
C SER A 166 10.08 -14.67 -7.85
N PRO A 167 8.94 -15.36 -7.97
CA PRO A 167 8.09 -15.67 -6.82
C PRO A 167 8.84 -16.38 -5.70
N GLY A 168 8.57 -15.95 -4.47
CA GLY A 168 9.05 -16.57 -3.25
C GLY A 168 10.31 -15.95 -2.68
N PHE A 169 11.02 -16.77 -1.91
CA PHE A 169 12.17 -16.36 -1.14
C PHE A 169 13.41 -17.10 -1.61
N SER A 170 14.51 -16.36 -1.76
CA SER A 170 15.81 -16.89 -2.10
C SER A 170 16.80 -16.53 -1.00
N PHE A 171 17.45 -17.54 -0.43
CA PHE A 171 18.63 -17.38 0.41
C PHE A 171 19.71 -18.31 -0.06
N LEU A 172 20.81 -17.72 -0.54
CA LEU A 172 21.96 -18.43 -1.05
C LEU A 172 23.17 -18.06 -0.22
N LYS A 173 23.90 -19.08 0.23
CA LYS A 173 25.19 -18.94 0.90
C LYS A 173 26.27 -19.51 0.00
N PHE A 174 27.22 -18.67 -0.38
CA PHE A 174 28.37 -19.02 -1.19
C PHE A 174 29.55 -19.43 -0.30
N THR A 175 30.44 -20.28 -0.82
CA THR A 175 31.68 -20.69 -0.13
C THR A 175 32.75 -19.59 -0.16
N GLY A 176 32.63 -18.61 -1.06
CA GLY A 176 33.44 -17.41 -1.14
C GLY A 176 32.59 -16.15 -1.31
N ILE A 177 33.19 -15.07 -1.81
CA ILE A 177 32.45 -13.85 -2.14
C ILE A 177 31.47 -14.17 -3.29
N SER A 178 30.21 -13.79 -3.10
CA SER A 178 29.14 -13.91 -4.09
C SER A 178 29.57 -13.20 -5.38
N PRO A 179 29.29 -13.81 -6.56
CA PRO A 179 29.64 -13.23 -7.86
C PRO A 179 28.88 -11.93 -8.16
N THR A 180 27.89 -11.59 -7.35
CA THR A 180 27.17 -10.32 -7.39
C THR A 180 27.17 -9.68 -6.01
N GLN A 181 27.44 -8.38 -5.94
CA GLN A 181 27.40 -7.58 -4.71
C GLN A 181 26.46 -6.40 -4.93
N TYR A 182 25.32 -6.38 -4.24
CA TYR A 182 24.35 -5.30 -4.39
C TYR A 182 23.49 -5.09 -3.13
N ILE A 183 22.95 -3.88 -3.01
CA ILE A 183 21.79 -3.57 -2.16
C ILE A 183 20.70 -3.02 -3.07
N GLY A 184 19.52 -3.60 -2.96
CA GLY A 184 18.35 -3.24 -3.73
C GLY A 184 17.12 -3.03 -2.87
N VAL A 185 16.20 -2.25 -3.42
CA VAL A 185 14.91 -1.91 -2.84
C VAL A 185 13.82 -2.30 -3.83
N ASP A 186 12.89 -3.15 -3.41
CA ASP A 186 11.71 -3.49 -4.20
C ASP A 186 10.69 -2.35 -4.15
N ILE A 187 10.59 -1.65 -5.27
CA ILE A 187 9.67 -0.52 -5.46
C ILE A 187 8.23 -0.98 -5.49
N LEU A 188 7.95 -2.20 -5.98
CA LEU A 188 6.59 -2.73 -5.98
C LEU A 188 6.11 -2.99 -4.55
N ALA A 189 6.95 -3.62 -3.72
CA ALA A 189 6.68 -3.83 -2.30
C ALA A 189 6.48 -2.49 -1.55
N LEU A 190 7.28 -1.46 -1.87
CA LEU A 190 7.11 -0.11 -1.30
C LEU A 190 5.77 0.53 -1.69
N ILE A 191 5.34 0.42 -2.96
CA ILE A 191 4.05 0.94 -3.41
C ILE A 191 2.90 0.27 -2.64
N PHE A 192 2.95 -1.06 -2.50
CA PHE A 192 1.96 -1.80 -1.72
C PHE A 192 1.99 -1.44 -0.23
N LEU A 193 3.18 -1.23 0.34
CA LEU A 193 3.35 -0.80 1.72
C LEU A 193 2.70 0.58 1.96
N VAL A 194 2.97 1.56 1.09
CA VAL A 194 2.37 2.90 1.19
C VAL A 194 0.85 2.81 1.09
N ALA A 195 0.33 2.06 0.13
CA ALA A 195 -1.12 1.87 -0.03
C ALA A 195 -1.76 1.26 1.22
N LEU A 196 -1.15 0.24 1.84
CA LEU A 196 -1.64 -0.37 3.07
C LEU A 196 -1.61 0.61 4.27
N LEU A 197 -0.53 1.39 4.40
CA LEU A 197 -0.37 2.36 5.49
C LEU A 197 -1.40 3.49 5.40
N THR A 198 -1.66 4.02 4.20
CA THR A 198 -2.67 5.06 4.00
C THR A 198 -4.06 4.58 4.44
N VAL A 199 -4.45 3.34 4.10
CA VAL A 199 -5.76 2.80 4.49
C VAL A 199 -5.83 2.51 5.99
N SER A 200 -4.76 1.96 6.56
CA SER A 200 -4.69 1.67 8.00
C SER A 200 -4.83 2.93 8.85
N GLN A 201 -4.21 4.04 8.46
CA GLN A 201 -4.32 5.32 9.16
C GLN A 201 -5.74 5.90 9.08
N VAL A 202 -6.36 5.90 7.89
CA VAL A 202 -7.73 6.41 7.69
C VAL A 202 -8.72 5.65 8.58
N LYS A 203 -8.62 4.31 8.63
CA LYS A 203 -9.53 3.48 9.44
C LYS A 203 -9.25 3.51 10.94
N GLY A 204 -7.98 3.59 11.35
CA GLY A 204 -7.62 3.76 12.76
C GLY A 204 -8.19 5.06 13.36
N THR A 205 -8.30 6.11 12.54
CA THR A 205 -8.88 7.40 12.96
C THR A 205 -10.41 7.36 12.97
N ALA A 206 -11.04 6.74 11.96
CA ALA A 206 -12.50 6.58 11.91
C ALA A 206 -13.05 5.67 13.03
N SER A 207 -12.35 4.57 13.36
CA SER A 207 -12.73 3.66 14.44
C SER A 207 -12.68 4.32 15.83
N LYS A 208 -11.74 5.26 16.05
CA LYS A 208 -11.65 6.03 17.30
C LYS A 208 -12.79 7.03 17.48
N GLN A 209 -13.36 7.55 16.40
CA GLN A 209 -14.48 8.51 16.47
C GLN A 209 -15.83 7.84 16.76
N MET A 210 -16.00 6.55 16.43
CA MET A 210 -17.25 5.82 16.69
C MET A 210 -17.38 5.27 18.13
N HIS A 211 -16.32 5.33 18.93
CA HIS A 211 -16.37 5.02 20.37
C HIS A 211 -16.02 6.27 21.18
N PRO A 212 -16.99 7.18 21.44
CA PRO A 212 -16.79 8.16 22.49
C PRO A 212 -16.59 7.36 23.79
N THR A 213 -15.44 7.59 24.40
CA THR A 213 -15.13 7.07 25.74
C THR A 213 -16.29 7.49 26.64
N PRO A 214 -16.94 6.57 27.38
CA PRO A 214 -17.94 6.97 28.34
C PRO A 214 -17.26 7.92 29.31
N ASN A 215 -17.78 9.14 29.36
CA ASN A 215 -17.36 10.18 30.26
C ASN A 215 -17.31 9.57 31.67
N SER A 216 -16.12 9.33 32.23
CA SER A 216 -15.96 8.99 33.64
C SER A 216 -16.20 10.29 34.42
N GLY A 217 -17.46 10.70 34.45
CA GLY A 217 -17.95 11.77 35.29
C GLY A 217 -17.76 11.37 36.73
N ALA A 218 -17.02 12.24 37.42
CA ALA A 218 -16.95 12.41 38.86
C ALA A 218 -18.10 11.73 39.64
N ALA A 219 -17.71 10.87 40.58
CA ALA A 219 -18.42 10.74 41.83
C ALA A 219 -17.50 11.36 42.89
N ASP A 220 -17.94 12.51 43.41
CA ASP A 220 -17.51 13.07 44.69
C ASP A 220 -17.80 12.10 45.85
#